data_AF-A0A183IAE0-F1
#
_entry.id   AF-A0A183IAE0-F1
#
_cell.length_a   1.000
_cell.length_b   1.000
_cell.length_c   1.000
_cell.angle_alpha   90.00
_cell.angle_beta   90.00
_cell.angle_gamma   90.00
#
_symmetry.space_group_name_H-M   'P 1'
#
loop_
_entity.id
_entity.type
_entity.pdbx_description
1 polymer ?
#
loop_
_entity_poly.entity_id
_entity_poly.type
_entity_poly.pdbx_seq_one_letter_code
_entity_poly.pdbx_strand_id
1 'polypeptide(L)' 'MVAKTAGEYTFADMVTIADACLVPQVYNGYRFGVDMKKFPRILQIYDALMQLDAFKNTHSSLQPDFPEKEVVH' A
#
# COMPACT_ATOMS: atom_id res chain seq x y z
N MET A 1 9.64 13.69 -8.12
CA MET A 1 8.56 12.94 -7.44
C MET A 1 8.57 11.51 -7.95
N VAL A 2 8.81 10.55 -7.05
CA VAL A 2 8.99 9.08 -7.19
C VAL A 2 9.88 8.58 -8.34
N ALA A 3 9.57 8.92 -9.60
CA ALA A 3 10.36 8.49 -10.77
C ALA A 3 11.84 8.90 -10.74
N LYS A 4 12.21 9.95 -9.99
CA LYS A 4 13.58 10.42 -9.83
C LYS A 4 14.30 9.91 -8.56
N THR A 5 13.59 9.29 -7.62
CA THR A 5 14.12 8.97 -6.28
C THR A 5 13.96 7.50 -5.87
N ALA A 6 13.13 6.74 -6.57
CA ALA A 6 12.81 5.37 -6.19
C ALA A 6 13.92 4.37 -6.56
N GLY A 7 14.27 3.50 -5.61
CA GLY A 7 15.13 2.30 -5.74
C GLY A 7 14.31 1.03 -5.51
N GLU A 8 14.66 0.17 -4.55
CA GLU A 8 13.78 -0.94 -4.14
C GLU A 8 12.48 -0.43 -3.45
N TYR A 9 12.55 0.74 -2.79
CA TYR A 9 11.41 1.44 -2.18
C TYR A 9 11.21 2.86 -2.75
N THR A 10 10.33 3.68 -2.16
CA THR A 10 10.02 5.04 -2.64
C THR A 10 11.23 5.98 -2.64
N PHE A 11 12.22 5.71 -1.78
CA PHE A 11 13.50 6.42 -1.76
C PHE A 11 14.67 5.44 -1.57
N ALA A 12 15.45 5.23 -2.62
CA ALA A 12 16.55 4.25 -2.64
C ALA A 12 16.10 2.88 -2.07
N ASP A 13 16.85 2.34 -1.10
CA ASP A 13 16.68 0.96 -0.60
C ASP A 13 16.28 0.89 0.88
N MET A 14 15.82 2.01 1.45
CA MET A 14 15.29 2.05 2.82
C MET A 14 13.82 2.46 2.83
N VAL A 15 13.05 1.82 3.72
CA VAL A 15 11.66 2.23 4.01
C VAL A 15 11.67 3.60 4.68
N THR A 16 10.81 4.49 4.21
CA THR A 16 10.66 5.86 4.70
C THR A 16 9.20 6.20 4.97
N ILE A 17 8.94 7.40 5.48
CA ILE A 17 7.56 7.91 5.63
C ILE A 17 6.81 7.98 4.29
N ALA A 18 7.53 8.13 3.17
CA ALA A 18 6.91 8.13 1.85
C ALA A 18 6.22 6.79 1.54
N ASP A 19 6.82 5.68 1.97
CA ASP A 19 6.27 4.33 1.81
C ASP A 19 5.03 4.11 2.69
N ALA A 20 5.06 4.62 3.92
CA ALA A 20 3.91 4.61 4.83
C ALA A 20 2.71 5.40 4.27
N CYS A 21 2.95 6.47 3.50
CA CYS A 21 1.90 7.21 2.80
C CYS A 21 1.50 6.57 1.47
N LEU A 22 2.40 5.86 0.80
CA LEU A 22 2.16 5.27 -0.52
C LEU A 22 1.18 4.10 -0.46
N VAL A 23 1.36 3.17 0.49
CA VAL A 23 0.52 1.98 0.66
C VAL A 23 -0.98 2.30 0.78
N PRO A 24 -1.43 3.19 1.69
CA PRO A 24 -2.85 3.56 1.77
C PRO A 24 -3.33 4.30 0.53
N GLN A 25 -2.46 5.06 -0.16
CA GLN A 25 -2.83 5.77 -1.38
C GLN A 25 -3.09 4.80 -2.55
N VAL A 26 -2.29 3.74 -2.68
CA VAL A 26 -2.50 2.67 -3.68
C VAL A 26 -3.76 1.88 -3.38
N TYR A 27 -3.99 1.52 -2.12
CA TYR A 27 -5.23 0.86 -1.69
C TYR A 27 -6.47 1.69 -2.03
N ASN A 28 -6.44 2.99 -1.74
CA ASN A 28 -7.52 3.92 -2.12
C ASN A 28 -7.69 4.00 -3.63
N GLY A 29 -6.60 3.99 -4.40
CA GLY A 29 -6.66 3.92 -5.87
C GLY A 29 -7.49 2.73 -6.36
N TYR A 30 -7.24 1.53 -5.82
CA TYR A 30 -8.06 0.35 -6.13
C TYR A 30 -9.51 0.51 -5.65
N ARG A 31 -9.72 0.98 -4.42
CA ARG A 31 -11.05 1.15 -3.82
C ARG A 31 -11.94 2.10 -4.63
N PHE A 32 -11.37 3.15 -5.22
CA PHE A 32 -12.10 4.15 -6.00
C PHE A 32 -12.04 3.92 -7.52
N GLY A 33 -11.52 2.76 -7.97
CA GLY A 33 -11.55 2.37 -9.38
C GLY A 33 -10.52 3.11 -10.26
N VAL A 34 -9.45 3.63 -9.67
CA VAL A 34 -8.32 4.20 -10.43
C VAL A 34 -7.57 3.06 -11.12
N ASP A 35 -7.30 3.22 -12.42
CA ASP A 35 -6.46 2.28 -13.16
C ASP A 35 -4.99 2.41 -12.75
N MET A 36 -4.60 1.62 -11.74
CA MET A 36 -3.24 1.62 -11.19
C MET A 36 -2.20 1.08 -12.17
N LYS A 37 -2.60 0.39 -13.25
CA LYS A 37 -1.66 -0.11 -14.27
C LYS A 37 -0.94 1.02 -15.00
N LYS A 38 -1.50 2.24 -14.98
CA LYS A 38 -0.87 3.45 -15.50
C LYS A 38 0.35 3.90 -14.69
N PHE A 39 0.54 3.34 -13.49
CA PHE A 39 1.62 3.69 -12.57
C PHE A 39 2.49 2.47 -12.21
N PRO A 40 3.15 1.82 -13.19
CA PRO A 40 3.85 0.54 -12.98
C PRO A 40 4.97 0.63 -11.92
N ARG A 41 5.64 1.78 -11.81
CA ARG A 41 6.66 1.99 -10.78
C ARG A 41 6.08 2.04 -9.36
N ILE A 42 4.89 2.63 -9.21
CA ILE A 42 4.18 2.67 -7.93
C ILE A 42 3.76 1.26 -7.53
N LEU A 43 3.28 0.47 -8.48
CA LEU A 43 2.90 -0.93 -8.24
C LEU A 43 4.09 -1.78 -7.81
N GLN A 44 5.25 -1.66 -8.46
CA GLN A 44 6.46 -2.38 -8.06
C GLN A 44 6.89 -2.08 -6.62
N ILE A 45 6.87 -0.80 -6.24
CA ILE A 45 7.22 -0.39 -4.86
C ILE A 45 6.18 -0.91 -3.87
N TYR A 46 4.88 -0.81 -4.22
CA TYR A 46 3.81 -1.35 -3.40
C TYR A 46 3.97 -2.86 -3.18
N ASP A 47 4.23 -3.63 -4.24
CA ASP A 47 4.42 -5.08 -4.16
C ASP A 47 5.63 -5.45 -3.28
N ALA A 48 6.72 -4.69 -3.36
CA ALA A 48 7.89 -4.86 -2.49
C ALA A 48 7.57 -4.56 -1.02
N LEU A 49 6.87 -3.45 -0.73
CA LEU A 49 6.45 -3.09 0.62
C LEU A 49 5.49 -4.12 1.22
N MET A 50 4.60 -4.70 0.41
CA MET A 50 3.68 -5.76 0.84
C MET A 50 4.35 -7.10 1.18
N GLN A 51 5.64 -7.28 0.87
CA GLN A 51 6.41 -8.45 1.36
C GLN A 51 6.83 -8.29 2.83
N LEU A 52 6.89 -7.06 3.35
CA LEU A 52 7.33 -6.78 4.71
C LEU A 52 6.19 -6.99 5.71
N ASP A 53 6.44 -7.73 6.79
CA ASP A 53 5.43 -8.02 7.81
C ASP A 53 4.87 -6.75 8.46
N ALA A 54 5.70 -5.70 8.56
CA ALA A 54 5.29 -4.38 9.04
C ALA A 54 4.12 -3.77 8.26
N PHE A 55 3.99 -4.07 6.96
CA PHE A 55 2.89 -3.60 6.13
C PHE A 55 1.80 -4.64 5.89
N LYS A 56 2.10 -5.94 5.96
CA LYS A 56 1.06 -6.98 5.91
C LYS A 56 0.09 -6.86 7.07
N ASN A 57 0.60 -6.58 8.27
CA ASN A 57 -0.20 -6.50 9.49
C ASN A 57 -1.05 -5.22 9.60
N THR A 58 -0.90 -4.26 8.69
CA THR A 58 -1.68 -3.00 8.69
C THR A 58 -2.91 -3.07 7.80
N HIS A 59 -3.17 -4.21 7.14
CA HIS A 59 -4.38 -4.38 6.37
C HIS A 59 -5.62 -4.13 7.25
N SER A 60 -6.60 -3.42 6.71
CA SER A 60 -7.78 -2.97 7.47
C SER A 60 -8.54 -4.12 8.12
N SER A 61 -8.59 -5.29 7.48
CA SER A 61 -9.23 -6.50 8.02
C SER A 61 -8.53 -7.13 9.23
N LEU A 62 -7.34 -6.66 9.61
CA LEU A 62 -6.55 -7.18 10.74
C LEU A 62 -6.55 -6.22 11.92
N GLN A 63 -7.22 -5.06 11.81
CA GLN A 63 -7.26 -4.08 12.87
C GLN A 63 -8.36 -4.41 13.90
N PRO A 64 -8.16 -4.13 15.20
CA PRO A 64 -9.12 -4.47 16.25
C PRO A 64 -10.52 -3.85 16.08
N ASP A 65 -10.62 -2.76 15.32
CA ASP A 65 -11.84 -2.01 15.04
C ASP A 65 -12.49 -2.39 13.69
N PHE A 66 -11.94 -3.38 12.98
CA PHE A 66 -12.56 -3.86 11.75
C PHE A 66 -13.94 -4.45 12.09
N PRO A 67 -15.03 -3.97 11.46
CA PRO A 67 -16.37 -4.45 11.77
C PRO A 67 -16.45 -5.94 11.49
N GLU A 68 -16.78 -6.74 12.51
CA GLU A 68 -17.19 -8.11 12.30
C GLU A 68 -18.33 -8.10 11.28
N LYS A 69 -18.33 -9.06 10.35
CA LYS A 69 -19.46 -9.21 9.44
C LYS A 69 -20.71 -9.41 10.31
N GLU A 70 -21.58 -8.42 10.38
CA GLU A 70 -22.92 -8.60 10.93
C GLU A 70 -23.52 -9.79 10.18
N VAL A 71 -23.72 -10.89 10.89
CA VAL A 71 -24.51 -12.01 10.41
C VAL A 71 -25.93 -11.48 10.36
N VAL A 72 -26.34 -11.00 9.19
CA VAL A 72 -27.74 -10.68 8.91
C VAL A 72 -28.49 -12.01 8.98
N HIS A 73 -29.18 -12.23 10.09
CA HIS A 73 -30.16 -13.30 10.25
C HIS A 73 -31.42 -13.01 9.42
#